data_AF-A0A7C3IT35-F1
#
_entry.id   AF-A0A7C3IT35-F1
#
_cell.length_a   1.000
_cell.length_b   1.000
_cell.length_c   1.000
_cell.angle_alpha   90.00
_cell.angle_beta   90.00
_cell.angle_gamma   90.00
#
_symmetry.space_group_name_H-M   'P 1'
#
loop_
_entity.id
_entity.type
_entity.pdbx_description
1 polymer ?
#
loop_
_entity_poly.entity_id
_entity_poly.type
_entity_poly.pdbx_seq_one_letter_code
_entity_poly.pdbx_strand_id
1 'polypeptide(L)'
;MDAIGGCDNLNNQSAGFELLRSIPVYRQLFSKRFITWLAVLATVFLTSGGIYLIVMQPGSIAPTSTGRMGFLYRSNMSMTSTEFFVVLALTMAGMVGFLLLESALQRSFDLSGSKVKFTIAAALVVIAIIILEYLAYAKLY
;
A
#
# COMPACT_ATOMS: atom_id res chain seq x y z
N MET A 1 15.99 54.37 24.31
CA MET A 1 16.71 53.12 24.63
C MET A 1 15.84 51.99 24.16
N ASP A 2 16.37 51.27 23.19
CA ASP A 2 15.65 50.53 22.16
C ASP A 2 14.85 49.34 22.67
N ALA A 3 13.59 49.29 22.27
CA ALA A 3 12.79 48.07 22.21
C ALA A 3 12.67 47.66 20.74
N ILE A 4 13.72 47.08 20.17
CA ILE A 4 13.67 46.52 18.81
C ILE A 4 14.52 45.26 18.78
N GLY A 5 13.88 44.09 18.66
CA GLY A 5 14.63 42.84 18.48
C GLY A 5 13.82 41.55 18.57
N GLY A 6 12.50 41.57 18.33
CA GLY A 6 11.65 40.40 18.60
C GLY A 6 10.65 39.98 17.54
N CYS A 7 10.42 40.75 16.47
CA CYS A 7 9.30 40.48 15.55
C CYS A 7 9.69 40.03 14.12
N ASP A 8 10.98 40.07 13.74
CA ASP A 8 11.38 39.82 12.36
C ASP A 8 11.56 38.33 12.00
N ASN A 9 11.63 37.45 13.02
CA ASN A 9 11.91 36.03 12.80
C ASN A 9 10.68 35.16 12.51
N LEU A 10 9.46 35.65 12.77
CA LEU A 10 8.22 34.90 12.48
C LEU A 10 7.73 35.11 11.04
N ASN A 11 8.05 36.27 10.44
CA ASN A 11 7.63 36.60 9.08
C ASN A 11 8.48 35.91 7.99
N ASN A 12 9.72 35.53 8.33
CA ASN A 12 10.61 34.81 7.41
C ASN A 12 10.31 33.30 7.32
N GLN A 13 9.74 32.67 8.36
CA GLN A 13 9.39 31.25 8.31
C GLN A 13 8.13 30.98 7.48
N SER A 14 7.13 31.87 7.53
CA SER A 14 5.93 31.78 6.68
C SER A 14 6.26 32.06 5.21
N ALA A 15 7.10 33.06 4.94
CA ALA A 15 7.53 33.40 3.57
C ALA A 15 8.32 32.28 2.89
N GLY A 16 9.19 31.57 3.65
CA GLY A 16 9.92 30.40 3.13
C GLY A 16 8.99 29.24 2.75
N PHE A 17 7.92 29.01 3.51
CA PHE A 17 6.93 27.97 3.22
C PHE A 17 6.06 28.33 1.99
N GLU A 18 5.71 29.62 1.83
CA GLU A 18 4.98 30.10 0.64
C GLU A 18 5.83 30.04 -0.63
N LEU A 19 7.13 30.34 -0.54
CA LEU A 19 8.07 30.16 -1.64
C LEU A 19 8.22 28.70 -2.05
N LEU A 20 8.31 27.78 -1.07
CA LEU A 20 8.33 26.34 -1.36
C LEU A 20 7.02 25.86 -2.02
N ARG A 21 5.86 26.42 -1.64
CA ARG A 21 4.55 26.11 -2.25
C ARG A 21 4.43 26.57 -3.71
N SER A 22 5.19 27.60 -4.11
CA SER A 22 5.21 28.14 -5.48
C SER A 22 5.95 27.25 -6.48
N ILE A 23 6.78 26.32 -5.99
CA ILE A 23 7.53 25.39 -6.83
C ILE A 23 6.56 24.29 -7.30
N PRO A 24 6.40 24.05 -8.61
CA PRO A 24 5.42 23.11 -9.16
C PRO A 24 5.57 21.69 -8.60
N VAL A 25 6.81 21.31 -8.24
CA VAL A 25 7.16 20.02 -7.61
C VAL A 25 6.51 19.86 -6.23
N TYR A 26 6.55 20.89 -5.39
CA TYR A 26 5.92 20.87 -4.06
C TYR A 26 4.39 20.88 -4.15
N ARG A 27 3.83 21.60 -5.12
CA ARG A 27 2.39 21.59 -5.38
C ARG A 27 1.87 20.22 -5.83
N GLN A 28 2.70 19.44 -6.52
CA GLN A 28 2.43 18.03 -6.87
C GLN A 28 2.63 17.07 -5.69
N LEU A 29 3.71 17.22 -4.92
CA LEU A 29 3.99 16.42 -3.69
C LEU A 29 2.89 16.58 -2.62
N PHE A 30 2.29 17.77 -2.51
CA PHE A 30 1.16 18.02 -1.61
C PHE A 30 -0.22 17.96 -2.30
N SER A 31 -0.28 17.40 -3.51
CA SER A 31 -1.57 17.12 -4.14
C SER A 31 -2.34 16.10 -3.32
N LYS A 32 -3.62 16.37 -3.04
CA LYS A 32 -4.52 15.43 -2.32
C LYS A 32 -4.43 14.03 -2.91
N ARG A 33 -4.37 13.91 -4.24
CA ARG A 33 -4.24 12.61 -4.94
C ARG A 33 -2.93 11.91 -4.61
N PHE A 34 -1.81 12.63 -4.62
CA PHE A 34 -0.50 12.06 -4.32
C PHE A 34 -0.43 11.57 -2.86
N ILE A 35 -0.89 12.40 -1.92
CA ILE A 35 -0.96 12.04 -0.50
C ILE A 35 -1.86 10.81 -0.29
N THR A 36 -3.01 10.74 -0.95
CA THR A 36 -3.89 9.56 -0.88
C THR A 36 -3.17 8.30 -1.38
N TRP A 37 -2.52 8.35 -2.55
CA TRP A 37 -1.77 7.20 -3.07
C TRP A 37 -0.62 6.79 -2.16
N LEU A 38 0.11 7.76 -1.59
CA LEU A 38 1.19 7.48 -0.65
C LEU A 38 0.66 6.84 0.64
N ALA A 39 -0.42 7.35 1.20
CA ALA A 39 -1.06 6.80 2.39
C ALA A 39 -1.59 5.37 2.14
N VAL A 40 -2.17 5.14 0.97
CA VAL A 40 -2.60 3.82 0.51
C VAL A 40 -1.42 2.85 0.44
N LEU A 41 -0.35 3.22 -0.26
CA LEU A 41 0.83 2.37 -0.41
C LEU A 41 1.48 2.08 0.95
N ALA A 42 1.57 3.09 1.82
CA ALA A 42 2.06 2.92 3.18
C ALA A 42 1.19 1.95 3.98
N THR A 43 -0.14 2.09 3.90
CA THR A 43 -1.08 1.20 4.61
C THR A 43 -0.95 -0.25 4.12
N VAL A 44 -0.89 -0.46 2.81
CA VAL A 44 -0.72 -1.79 2.21
C VAL A 44 0.63 -2.41 2.60
N PHE A 45 1.70 -1.62 2.58
CA PHE A 45 3.02 -2.07 3.01
C PHE A 45 3.06 -2.47 4.49
N LEU A 46 2.47 -1.65 5.36
CA LEU A 46 2.44 -1.89 6.80
C LEU A 46 1.59 -3.12 7.15
N THR A 47 0.39 -3.23 6.58
CA THR A 47 -0.52 -4.36 6.81
C THR A 47 0.02 -5.69 6.28
N SER A 48 0.83 -5.65 5.22
CA SER A 48 1.50 -6.85 4.69
C SER A 48 2.70 -7.32 5.53
N GLY A 49 3.08 -6.60 6.59
CA GLY A 49 4.21 -6.96 7.46
C GLY A 49 5.52 -6.26 7.12
N GLY A 50 5.48 -5.10 6.46
CA GLY A 50 6.68 -4.36 6.06
C GLY A 50 7.61 -3.96 7.21
N ILE A 51 7.06 -3.70 8.41
CA ILE A 51 7.86 -3.46 9.62
C ILE A 51 8.72 -4.67 9.96
N TYR A 52 8.13 -5.87 9.92
CA TYR A 52 8.84 -7.12 10.20
C TYR A 52 9.99 -7.33 9.21
N LEU A 53 9.75 -7.04 7.93
CA LEU A 53 10.78 -7.16 6.90
C LEU A 53 11.98 -6.24 7.16
N ILE A 54 11.75 -5.00 7.60
CA ILE A 54 12.81 -4.02 7.89
C ILE A 54 13.58 -4.39 9.15
N VAL A 55 12.87 -4.77 10.22
CA VAL A 55 13.47 -5.00 11.54
C VAL A 55 14.17 -6.34 11.65
N MET A 56 13.51 -7.42 11.19
CA MET A 56 14.00 -8.79 11.37
C MET A 56 14.81 -9.31 10.18
N GLN A 57 14.70 -8.67 9.01
CA GLN A 57 15.39 -9.05 7.77
C GLN A 57 15.33 -10.57 7.49
N PRO A 58 14.12 -11.14 7.37
CA PRO A 58 13.97 -12.58 7.22
C PRO A 58 14.54 -13.09 5.88
N GLY A 59 15.07 -14.31 5.91
CA GLY A 59 15.46 -15.03 4.70
C GLY A 59 14.32 -15.19 3.69
N SER A 60 14.67 -15.48 2.44
CA SER A 60 13.70 -15.67 1.34
C SER A 60 12.98 -17.01 1.40
N ILE A 61 13.62 -18.03 1.96
CA ILE A 61 13.09 -19.39 2.07
C ILE A 61 13.31 -19.92 3.47
N ALA A 62 12.39 -20.76 3.92
CA ALA A 62 12.42 -21.40 5.22
C ALA A 62 12.22 -22.92 5.09
N PRO A 63 12.82 -23.72 5.97
CA PRO A 63 12.53 -25.15 6.04
C PRO A 63 11.08 -25.35 6.51
N THR A 64 10.33 -26.14 5.73
CA THR A 64 8.98 -26.58 6.09
C THR A 64 9.04 -27.75 7.07
N SER A 65 7.92 -28.06 7.73
CA SER A 65 7.79 -29.21 8.66
C SER A 65 8.12 -30.56 8.03
N THR A 66 8.11 -30.66 6.69
CA THR A 66 8.46 -31.88 5.94
C THR A 66 9.94 -31.95 5.53
N GLY A 67 10.77 -31.01 6.01
CA GLY A 67 12.19 -30.91 5.64
C GLY A 67 12.44 -30.32 4.25
N ARG A 68 11.38 -29.96 3.50
CA ARG A 68 11.48 -29.30 2.19
C ARG A 68 11.65 -27.79 2.37
N MET A 69 12.41 -27.14 1.50
CA MET A 69 12.48 -25.67 1.47
C MET A 69 11.20 -25.09 0.87
N GLY A 70 10.62 -24.08 1.50
CA GLY A 70 9.41 -23.39 1.04
C GLY A 70 9.48 -21.89 1.30
N PHE A 71 8.60 -21.13 0.63
CA PHE A 71 8.49 -19.68 0.86
C PHE A 71 7.60 -19.34 2.07
N LEU A 72 6.74 -20.25 2.53
CA LEU A 72 5.89 -20.04 3.70
C LEU A 72 6.61 -20.45 4.98
N TYR A 73 6.66 -19.57 5.97
CA TYR A 73 7.15 -19.91 7.29
C TYR A 73 6.00 -20.43 8.16
N ARG A 74 6.08 -21.68 8.66
CA ARG A 74 5.09 -22.28 9.57
C ARG A 74 5.21 -21.74 11.01
N SER A 75 4.93 -20.46 11.18
CA SER A 75 4.85 -19.81 12.49
C SER A 75 4.00 -18.56 12.36
N ASN A 76 3.10 -18.33 13.31
CA ASN A 76 2.26 -17.13 13.34
C ASN A 76 3.07 -15.85 13.62
N MET A 77 4.28 -15.98 14.18
CA MET A 77 5.14 -14.85 14.55
C MET A 77 6.25 -14.58 13.55
N SER A 78 6.40 -15.40 12.52
CA SER A 78 7.51 -15.32 11.58
C SER A 78 7.01 -15.31 10.15
N MET A 79 7.77 -14.69 9.25
CA MET A 79 7.41 -14.52 7.85
C MET A 79 8.70 -14.52 7.03
N THR A 80 8.71 -15.13 5.85
CA THR A 80 9.86 -14.97 4.93
C THR A 80 9.74 -13.67 4.13
N SER A 81 10.83 -13.19 3.55
CA SER A 81 10.76 -12.02 2.66
C SER A 81 9.93 -12.31 1.40
N THR A 82 9.94 -13.55 0.89
CA THR A 82 9.11 -13.94 -0.26
C THR A 82 7.61 -13.99 0.10
N GLU A 83 7.27 -14.48 1.29
CA GLU A 83 5.90 -14.48 1.80
C GLU A 83 5.34 -13.05 1.89
N PHE A 84 6.14 -12.11 2.41
CA PHE A 84 5.79 -10.69 2.41
C PHE A 84 5.43 -10.18 1.00
N PHE A 85 6.29 -10.42 0.00
CA PHE A 85 6.05 -9.91 -1.36
C PHE A 85 4.82 -10.53 -2.00
N VAL A 86 4.51 -11.81 -1.71
CA VAL A 86 3.30 -12.47 -2.18
C VAL A 86 2.06 -11.82 -1.54
N VAL A 87 2.06 -11.61 -0.22
CA VAL A 87 0.95 -10.96 0.50
C VAL A 87 0.77 -9.52 0.02
N LEU A 88 1.87 -8.78 -0.15
CA LEU A 88 1.86 -7.42 -0.68
C LEU A 88 1.24 -7.36 -2.09
N ALA A 89 1.69 -8.23 -2.99
CA ALA A 89 1.20 -8.29 -4.36
C ALA A 89 -0.29 -8.65 -4.43
N LEU A 90 -0.74 -9.62 -3.63
CA LEU A 90 -2.15 -10.02 -3.54
C LEU A 90 -3.02 -8.91 -2.98
N THR A 91 -2.54 -8.20 -1.95
CA THR A 91 -3.26 -7.06 -1.35
C THR A 91 -3.39 -5.92 -2.35
N MET A 92 -2.30 -5.61 -3.07
CA MET A 92 -2.32 -4.62 -4.15
C MET A 92 -3.26 -5.02 -5.30
N ALA A 93 -3.25 -6.30 -5.70
CA ALA A 93 -4.16 -6.81 -6.73
C ALA A 93 -5.63 -6.69 -6.29
N GLY A 94 -5.95 -7.11 -5.05
CA GLY A 94 -7.30 -6.94 -4.48
C GLY A 94 -7.73 -5.47 -4.47
N MET A 95 -6.84 -4.56 -4.07
CA MET A 95 -7.12 -3.13 -4.08
C MET A 95 -7.38 -2.58 -5.49
N VAL A 96 -6.54 -2.94 -6.47
CA VAL A 96 -6.75 -2.56 -7.87
C VAL A 96 -8.09 -3.10 -8.37
N GLY A 97 -8.46 -4.32 -7.98
CA GLY A 97 -9.77 -4.91 -8.26
C GLY A 97 -10.91 -4.06 -7.71
N PHE A 98 -10.84 -3.62 -6.46
CA PHE A 98 -11.85 -2.73 -5.86
C PHE A 98 -11.95 -1.39 -6.58
N LEU A 99 -10.82 -0.77 -6.96
CA LEU A 99 -10.82 0.49 -7.71
C LEU A 99 -11.46 0.34 -9.09
N LEU A 100 -11.19 -0.78 -9.78
CA LEU A 100 -11.83 -1.11 -11.05
C LEU A 100 -13.33 -1.35 -10.88
N LEU A 101 -13.73 -1.99 -9.78
CA LEU A 101 -15.13 -2.25 -9.45
C LEU A 101 -15.90 -0.94 -9.19
N GLU A 102 -15.32 -0.05 -8.39
CA GLU A 102 -15.87 1.30 -8.13
C GLU A 102 -16.01 2.09 -9.43
N SER A 103 -14.97 2.04 -10.29
CA SER A 103 -14.98 2.73 -11.59
C SER A 103 -16.06 2.18 -12.53
N ALA A 104 -16.31 0.86 -12.50
CA ALA A 104 -17.38 0.23 -13.29
C ALA A 104 -18.79 0.62 -12.79
N LEU A 105 -18.93 0.89 -11.49
CA LEU A 105 -20.19 1.31 -10.85
C LEU A 105 -20.50 2.80 -11.04
N GLN A 106 -19.48 3.68 -11.04
CA GLN A 106 -19.68 5.13 -10.91
C GLN A 106 -20.15 5.86 -12.19
N ARG A 107 -19.98 5.34 -13.42
CA ARG A 107 -20.41 6.09 -14.63
C ARG A 107 -20.58 5.26 -15.92
N SER A 108 -21.82 5.28 -16.41
CA SER A 108 -22.27 5.52 -17.81
C SER A 108 -22.15 4.47 -18.95
N PHE A 109 -23.32 4.15 -19.49
CA PHE A 109 -23.73 4.09 -20.91
C PHE A 109 -23.22 2.99 -21.86
N ASP A 110 -22.21 2.20 -21.50
CA ASP A 110 -21.77 1.08 -22.35
C ASP A 110 -22.01 -0.28 -21.66
N LEU A 111 -23.23 -0.79 -21.82
CA LEU A 111 -23.75 -1.99 -21.14
C LEU A 111 -22.89 -3.25 -21.36
N SER A 112 -22.12 -3.32 -22.45
CA SER A 112 -21.28 -4.48 -22.75
C SER A 112 -19.88 -4.36 -22.13
N GLY A 113 -19.20 -3.23 -22.36
CA GLY A 113 -17.84 -2.99 -21.85
C GLY A 113 -17.78 -2.85 -20.32
N SER A 114 -18.83 -2.29 -19.70
CA SER A 114 -18.90 -2.15 -18.24
C SER A 114 -19.08 -3.50 -17.54
N LYS A 115 -19.88 -4.41 -18.11
CA LYS A 115 -20.07 -5.77 -17.56
C LYS A 115 -18.78 -6.58 -17.53
N VAL A 116 -18.00 -6.55 -18.62
CA VAL A 116 -16.72 -7.27 -18.68
C VAL A 116 -15.73 -6.74 -17.64
N LYS A 117 -15.62 -5.40 -17.52
CA LYS A 117 -14.76 -4.78 -16.50
C LYS A 117 -15.20 -5.15 -15.09
N PHE A 118 -16.50 -5.14 -14.82
CA PHE A 118 -17.05 -5.56 -13.53
C PHE A 118 -16.71 -7.02 -13.23
N THR A 119 -16.93 -7.95 -14.17
CA THR A 119 -16.64 -9.37 -13.96
C THR A 119 -15.15 -9.62 -13.74
N ILE A 120 -14.28 -8.97 -14.50
CA ILE A 120 -12.82 -9.08 -14.31
C ILE A 120 -12.41 -8.52 -12.95
N ALA A 121 -12.91 -7.35 -12.56
CA ALA A 121 -12.62 -6.74 -11.27
C ALA A 121 -13.10 -7.62 -10.11
N ALA A 122 -14.32 -8.15 -10.18
CA ALA A 122 -14.87 -9.05 -9.19
C ALA A 122 -14.07 -10.36 -9.10
N ALA A 123 -13.72 -10.98 -10.23
CA ALA A 123 -12.90 -12.17 -10.26
C ALA A 123 -11.51 -11.93 -9.64
N LEU A 124 -10.88 -10.79 -9.95
CA LEU A 124 -9.58 -10.42 -9.39
C LEU A 124 -9.64 -10.30 -7.85
N VAL A 125 -10.67 -9.63 -7.31
CA VAL A 125 -10.87 -9.49 -5.87
C VAL A 125 -11.11 -10.86 -5.22
N VAL A 126 -11.99 -11.68 -5.80
CA VAL A 126 -12.31 -13.02 -5.27
C VAL A 126 -11.08 -13.92 -5.28
N ILE A 127 -10.33 -13.97 -6.37
CA ILE A 127 -9.09 -14.76 -6.47
C ILE A 127 -8.07 -14.28 -5.43
N ALA A 128 -7.88 -12.97 -5.28
CA ALA A 128 -6.96 -12.43 -4.29
C ALA A 128 -7.34 -12.85 -2.86
N ILE A 129 -8.63 -12.78 -2.50
CA ILE A 129 -9.12 -13.20 -1.18
C ILE A 129 -8.92 -14.70 -0.98
N ILE A 130 -9.31 -15.54 -1.95
CA ILE A 130 -9.16 -17.00 -1.85
C ILE A 130 -7.70 -17.39 -1.65
N ILE A 131 -6.78 -16.77 -2.41
CA ILE A 131 -5.35 -17.07 -2.27
C ILE A 131 -4.83 -16.60 -0.90
N LEU A 132 -5.20 -15.41 -0.43
CA LEU A 132 -4.81 -14.92 0.89
C LEU A 132 -5.33 -15.81 2.02
N GLU A 133 -6.58 -16.25 1.93
CA GLU A 133 -7.18 -17.18 2.89
C GLU A 133 -6.49 -18.54 2.86
N TYR A 134 -6.19 -19.06 1.67
CA TYR A 134 -5.42 -20.29 1.52
C TYR A 134 -4.01 -20.16 2.12
N LEU A 135 -3.31 -19.04 1.91
CA LEU A 135 -2.00 -18.79 2.50
C LEU A 135 -2.07 -18.72 4.02
N ALA A 136 -3.09 -18.05 4.58
CA ALA A 136 -3.31 -17.99 6.02
C ALA A 136 -3.59 -19.39 6.60
N TYR A 137 -4.42 -20.19 5.93
CA TYR A 137 -4.68 -21.58 6.31
C TYR A 137 -3.41 -22.43 6.25
N ALA A 138 -2.66 -22.37 5.15
CA ALA A 138 -1.41 -23.11 4.96
C ALA A 138 -0.29 -22.72 5.94
N LYS A 139 -0.38 -21.51 6.52
CA LYS A 139 0.53 -21.05 7.57
C LYS A 139 0.14 -21.58 8.96
N LEU A 140 -1.15 -21.74 9.21
CA LEU A 140 -1.71 -22.22 10.47
C LEU A 140 -1.67 -23.76 10.60
N TYR A 141 -1.65 -24.50 9.49
CA TYR A 141 -1.73 -25.98 9.45
C TYR A 141 -0.58 -26.63 8.65
#